data_AF-A0AAR2KDG7-F1
#
_entry.id   AF-A0AAR2KDG7-F1
#
_cell.length_a   1.000
_cell.length_b   1.000
_cell.length_c   1.000
_cell.angle_alpha   90.00
_cell.angle_beta   90.00
_cell.angle_gamma   90.00
#
_symmetry.space_group_name_H-M   'P 1'
#
loop_
_entity.id
_entity.type
_entity.pdbx_description
1 polymer ?
#
loop_
_entity_poly.entity_id
_entity_poly.type
_entity_poly.pdbx_seq_one_letter_code
_entity_poly.pdbx_strand_id
1 'polypeptide(L)'
;MASVVTVKTEKRPAPDSEDGETVTKKARKLLPSLKTKRAPELVLVIGTGVSSAVAPQVPALRSWKGLIQALLDAANDFDLLEEEESRRFQKSLQEDKNLVHVAHDLIQKLSPRTGNVRSTFFKDCLYEVFDDLECKMEHAGKHLLRSVLQLMESGALVLTTNFDNLLEIYAAHQGTKLESLDLTDEKKVLEWAQEKRRLSVLHIHGVYTNPSGIVLHPAGYQNVLRNTEVMREIQKLYETKSFVFLGCGRTVDDTTFQALFLEAVKHKSDLEHFMLVRREDVGEFKKLRDNMLDKGIKVISYGNEYADLPEYFERLANEICNRDVVTNGCGEHKLYIIYTAQKNKGNT
;
A
#
# COMPACT_ATOMS: atom_id res chain seq x y z
N MET A 1 30.01 -78.64 8.89
CA MET A 1 29.53 -77.45 8.16
C MET A 1 28.50 -76.75 9.04
N ALA A 2 28.77 -75.52 9.45
CA ALA A 2 27.78 -74.48 9.80
C ALA A 2 28.57 -73.23 10.23
N SER A 3 28.36 -72.13 9.51
CA SER A 3 29.05 -70.84 9.66
C SER A 3 28.67 -70.12 10.95
N VAL A 4 29.65 -69.48 11.59
CA VAL A 4 29.47 -68.49 12.64
C VAL A 4 29.53 -67.10 11.99
N VAL A 5 28.44 -66.34 12.07
CA VAL A 5 28.40 -64.92 11.70
C VAL A 5 28.25 -64.10 12.98
N THR A 6 29.26 -63.29 13.26
CA THR A 6 29.38 -62.38 14.39
C THR A 6 28.68 -61.06 14.04
N VAL A 7 27.64 -60.68 14.79
CA VAL A 7 26.96 -59.38 14.66
C VAL A 7 27.71 -58.35 15.52
N LYS A 8 28.25 -57.30 14.87
CA LYS A 8 28.84 -56.12 15.50
C LYS A 8 27.74 -55.21 16.03
N THR A 9 27.87 -54.77 17.28
CA THR A 9 27.02 -53.77 17.94
C THR A 9 27.51 -52.37 17.57
N GLU A 10 26.65 -51.57 16.94
CA GLU A 10 26.94 -50.17 16.59
C GLU A 10 26.72 -49.24 17.80
N LYS A 11 27.73 -48.40 18.04
CA LYS A 11 27.72 -47.29 19.01
C LYS A 11 26.98 -46.09 18.38
N ARG A 12 25.96 -45.55 19.07
CA ARG A 12 25.31 -44.29 18.70
C ARG A 12 26.28 -43.10 18.88
N PRO A 13 26.37 -42.14 17.94
CA PRO A 13 27.03 -40.87 18.17
C PRO A 13 26.15 -39.93 19.00
N ALA A 14 26.80 -39.08 19.80
CA ALA A 14 26.22 -38.02 20.62
C ALA A 14 25.66 -36.87 19.74
N PRO A 15 24.76 -36.01 20.27
CA PRO A 15 24.15 -34.95 19.47
C PRO A 15 25.16 -33.83 19.20
N ASP A 16 25.30 -33.48 17.92
CA ASP A 16 26.12 -32.37 17.47
C ASP A 16 25.58 -31.05 18.03
N SER A 17 26.50 -30.25 18.55
CA SER A 17 26.31 -28.86 18.95
C SER A 17 25.87 -28.03 17.74
N GLU A 18 24.69 -27.42 17.82
CA GLU A 18 24.26 -26.37 16.89
C GLU A 18 25.16 -25.14 17.08
N ASP A 19 26.17 -25.01 16.20
CA ASP A 19 26.84 -23.74 15.97
C ASP A 19 25.82 -22.78 15.36
N GLY A 20 25.39 -21.82 16.19
CA GLY A 20 24.58 -20.68 15.79
C GLY A 20 25.38 -19.71 14.92
N GLU A 21 25.58 -20.04 13.65
CA GLU A 21 25.90 -19.04 12.64
C GLU A 21 24.64 -18.21 12.38
N THR A 22 24.61 -16.99 12.93
CA THR A 22 23.68 -15.95 12.47
C THR A 22 24.01 -15.65 11.01
N VAL A 23 23.34 -16.33 10.08
CA VAL A 23 23.37 -16.01 8.66
C VAL A 23 22.90 -14.58 8.50
N THR A 24 23.83 -13.65 8.29
CA THR A 24 23.51 -12.26 7.97
C THR A 24 22.71 -12.28 6.66
N LYS A 25 21.40 -12.01 6.76
CA LYS A 25 20.50 -11.95 5.60
C LYS A 25 21.07 -10.92 4.63
N LYS A 26 21.59 -11.39 3.48
CA LYS A 26 22.09 -10.50 2.42
C LYS A 26 20.97 -9.60 1.94
N ALA A 27 21.16 -8.29 2.07
CA ALA A 27 20.13 -7.32 1.72
C ALA A 27 19.71 -7.44 0.24
N ARG A 28 18.41 -7.31 -0.03
CA ARG A 28 17.87 -7.42 -1.40
C ARG A 28 18.41 -6.28 -2.27
N LYS A 29 18.64 -6.59 -3.56
CA LYS A 29 19.11 -5.61 -4.54
C LYS A 29 17.94 -4.76 -5.03
N LEU A 30 18.20 -3.47 -5.24
CA LEU A 30 17.25 -2.57 -5.89
C LEU A 30 17.24 -2.83 -7.40
N LEU A 31 16.05 -2.84 -8.01
CA LEU A 31 15.91 -3.02 -9.45
C LEU A 31 16.45 -1.78 -10.18
N PRO A 32 17.40 -1.93 -11.15
CA PRO A 32 17.99 -0.80 -11.85
C PRO A 32 16.97 0.14 -12.50
N SER A 33 15.95 -0.40 -13.19
CA SER A 33 14.97 0.42 -13.91
C SER A 33 14.01 1.19 -13.00
N LEU A 34 13.89 0.80 -11.73
CA LEU A 34 13.11 1.53 -10.72
C LEU A 34 13.96 2.59 -10.03
N LYS A 35 15.17 2.24 -9.56
CA LYS A 35 16.03 3.20 -8.84
C LYS A 35 16.57 4.34 -9.73
N THR A 36 16.43 4.23 -11.05
CA THR A 36 16.81 5.28 -12.00
C THR A 36 15.72 6.32 -12.25
N LYS A 37 14.49 6.08 -11.76
CA LYS A 37 13.35 7.00 -11.89
C LYS A 37 13.56 8.25 -11.02
N ARG A 38 12.81 9.30 -11.34
CA ARG A 38 12.71 10.53 -10.56
C ARG A 38 11.40 10.58 -9.79
N ALA A 39 11.36 11.24 -8.63
CA ALA A 39 10.14 11.27 -7.82
C ALA A 39 8.90 11.81 -8.56
N PRO A 40 8.97 12.89 -9.39
CA PRO A 40 7.83 13.37 -10.16
C PRO A 40 7.32 12.40 -11.23
N GLU A 41 8.08 11.35 -11.57
CA GLU A 41 7.68 10.33 -12.54
C GLU A 41 6.90 9.19 -11.86
N LEU A 42 6.69 9.26 -10.55
CA LEU A 42 6.12 8.18 -9.75
C LEU A 42 4.71 8.50 -9.25
N VAL A 43 3.88 7.46 -9.25
CA VAL A 43 2.67 7.36 -8.43
C VAL A 43 2.85 6.19 -7.48
N LEU A 44 2.91 6.44 -6.19
CA LEU A 44 2.97 5.39 -5.18
C LEU A 44 1.57 4.94 -4.85
N VAL A 45 1.32 3.63 -4.93
CA VAL A 45 0.08 3.01 -4.48
C VAL A 45 0.37 2.26 -3.20
N ILE A 46 -0.14 2.76 -2.09
CA ILE A 46 0.07 2.19 -0.75
C ILE A 46 -0.97 1.10 -0.51
N GLY A 47 -0.50 -0.12 -0.24
CA GLY A 47 -1.33 -1.26 0.14
C GLY A 47 -1.19 -1.62 1.62
N THR A 48 -1.93 -2.64 2.05
CA THR A 48 -1.97 -3.09 3.46
C THR A 48 -0.63 -3.55 3.99
N GLY A 49 0.31 -3.94 3.12
CA GLY A 49 1.68 -4.29 3.53
C GLY A 49 2.47 -3.12 4.11
N VAL A 50 2.15 -1.87 3.73
CA VAL A 50 2.73 -0.67 4.36
C VAL A 50 2.16 -0.50 5.76
N SER A 51 0.82 -0.49 5.90
CA SER A 51 0.18 -0.37 7.22
C SER A 51 0.60 -1.51 8.16
N SER A 52 0.79 -2.73 7.64
CA SER A 52 1.32 -3.88 8.38
C SER A 52 2.77 -3.72 8.82
N ALA A 53 3.60 -3.02 8.06
CA ALA A 53 4.98 -2.71 8.44
C ALA A 53 5.05 -1.54 9.42
N VAL A 54 4.06 -0.65 9.39
CA VAL A 54 4.01 0.55 10.22
C VAL A 54 3.49 0.27 11.62
N ALA A 55 2.38 -0.46 11.71
CA ALA A 55 1.71 -0.79 12.95
C ALA A 55 1.34 -2.28 12.96
N PRO A 56 2.35 -3.18 13.01
CA PRO A 56 2.14 -4.63 12.87
C PRO A 56 1.18 -5.17 13.93
N GLN A 57 1.13 -4.61 15.12
CA GLN A 57 0.26 -5.04 16.22
C GLN A 57 -1.24 -4.78 15.97
N VAL A 58 -1.63 -4.06 14.91
CA VAL A 58 -3.04 -3.75 14.60
C VAL A 58 -3.58 -4.73 13.56
N PRO A 59 -4.39 -5.74 13.93
CA PRO A 59 -4.82 -6.78 12.99
C PRO A 59 -5.68 -6.24 11.84
N ALA A 60 -6.47 -5.20 12.10
CA ALA A 60 -7.34 -4.55 11.12
C ALA A 60 -6.58 -4.01 9.90
N LEU A 61 -5.30 -3.64 10.07
CA LEU A 61 -4.45 -3.11 9.00
C LEU A 61 -3.83 -4.19 8.10
N ARG A 62 -3.89 -5.46 8.51
CA ARG A 62 -3.17 -6.55 7.84
C ARG A 62 -3.94 -7.13 6.65
N SER A 63 -5.26 -7.10 6.71
CA SER A 63 -6.11 -7.71 5.68
C SER A 63 -7.55 -7.22 5.78
N TRP A 64 -8.29 -7.40 4.68
CA TRP A 64 -9.72 -7.16 4.62
C TRP A 64 -10.51 -7.98 5.66
N LYS A 65 -10.18 -9.27 5.81
CA LYS A 65 -10.77 -10.13 6.84
C LYS A 65 -10.51 -9.59 8.24
N GLY A 66 -9.28 -9.13 8.51
CA GLY A 66 -8.90 -8.51 9.77
C GLY A 66 -9.70 -7.24 10.08
N LEU A 67 -9.93 -6.40 9.06
CA LEU A 67 -10.76 -5.21 9.21
C LEU A 67 -12.22 -5.56 9.55
N ILE A 68 -12.83 -6.50 8.80
CA ILE A 68 -14.22 -6.89 9.06
C ILE A 68 -14.35 -7.53 10.44
N GLN A 69 -13.39 -8.37 10.84
CA GLN A 69 -13.37 -8.94 12.19
C GLN A 69 -13.30 -7.84 13.25
N ALA A 70 -12.40 -6.86 13.11
CA ALA A 70 -12.28 -5.77 14.08
C ALA A 70 -13.54 -4.91 14.16
N LEU A 71 -14.22 -4.68 13.03
CA LEU A 71 -15.51 -3.99 13.00
C LEU A 71 -16.61 -4.80 13.68
N LEU A 72 -16.62 -6.12 13.50
CA LEU A 72 -17.56 -7.02 14.18
C LEU A 72 -17.31 -7.05 15.69
N ASP A 73 -16.05 -7.09 16.11
CA ASP A 73 -15.65 -7.06 17.51
C ASP A 73 -16.10 -5.74 18.16
N ALA A 74 -15.77 -4.59 17.56
CA ALA A 74 -16.23 -3.28 18.04
C ALA A 74 -17.77 -3.18 18.09
N ALA A 75 -18.47 -3.73 17.10
CA ALA A 75 -19.93 -3.76 17.10
C ALA A 75 -20.51 -4.59 18.25
N ASN A 76 -19.86 -5.70 18.61
CA ASN A 76 -20.24 -6.51 19.77
C ASN A 76 -19.93 -5.77 21.08
N ASP A 77 -18.77 -5.13 21.19
CA ASP A 77 -18.37 -4.38 22.39
C ASP A 77 -19.29 -3.19 22.68
N PHE A 78 -19.92 -2.62 21.64
CA PHE A 78 -20.95 -1.58 21.75
C PHE A 78 -22.38 -2.14 21.85
N ASP A 79 -22.57 -3.45 22.00
CA ASP A 79 -23.88 -4.13 22.07
C ASP A 79 -24.82 -3.80 20.88
N LEU A 80 -24.26 -3.64 19.67
CA LEU A 80 -25.02 -3.24 18.47
C LEU A 80 -25.64 -4.42 17.71
N LEU A 81 -25.27 -5.65 18.06
CA LEU A 81 -25.68 -6.87 17.39
C LEU A 81 -26.29 -7.85 18.40
N GLU A 82 -27.36 -8.53 18.01
CA GLU A 82 -27.88 -9.65 18.79
C GLU A 82 -26.92 -10.85 18.72
N GLU A 83 -26.96 -11.72 19.73
CA GLU A 83 -26.02 -12.86 19.83
C GLU A 83 -26.11 -13.80 18.60
N GLU A 84 -27.31 -14.03 18.07
CA GLU A 84 -27.51 -14.83 16.86
C GLU A 84 -26.93 -14.19 15.61
N GLU A 85 -27.05 -12.86 15.47
CA GLU A 85 -26.48 -12.09 14.36
C GLU A 85 -24.95 -12.13 14.41
N SER A 86 -24.39 -11.89 15.59
CA SER A 86 -22.95 -11.96 15.83
C SER A 86 -22.38 -13.33 15.43
N ARG A 87 -23.02 -14.43 15.88
CA ARG A 87 -22.62 -15.79 15.49
C ARG A 87 -22.71 -16.01 13.97
N ARG A 88 -23.71 -15.45 13.29
CA ARG A 88 -23.86 -15.57 11.82
C ARG A 88 -22.73 -14.85 11.08
N PHE A 89 -22.38 -13.63 11.48
CA PHE A 89 -21.26 -12.89 10.90
C PHE A 89 -19.93 -13.62 11.17
N GLN A 90 -19.70 -14.08 12.40
CA GLN A 90 -18.50 -14.81 12.77
C GLN A 90 -18.32 -16.09 11.94
N LYS A 91 -19.39 -16.87 11.75
CA LYS A 91 -19.38 -18.06 10.90
C LYS A 91 -19.05 -17.73 9.44
N SER A 92 -19.64 -16.65 8.91
CA SER A 92 -19.40 -16.22 7.53
C SER A 92 -17.94 -15.78 7.30
N LEU A 93 -17.33 -15.11 8.29
CA LEU A 93 -15.91 -14.76 8.29
C LEU A 93 -15.00 -15.99 8.39
N GLN A 94 -15.34 -16.97 9.22
CA GLN A 94 -14.55 -18.20 9.36
C GLN A 94 -14.54 -19.04 8.09
N GLU A 95 -15.67 -19.10 7.38
CA GLU A 95 -15.80 -19.85 6.13
C GLU A 95 -15.16 -19.15 4.91
N ASP A 96 -14.59 -17.94 5.10
CA ASP A 96 -14.01 -17.10 4.04
C ASP A 96 -14.95 -16.88 2.84
N LYS A 97 -16.27 -16.92 3.09
CA LYS A 97 -17.28 -16.76 2.06
C LYS A 97 -17.46 -15.28 1.74
N ASN A 98 -17.10 -14.90 0.52
CA ASN A 98 -17.44 -13.63 -0.12
C ASN A 98 -17.42 -12.43 0.85
N LEU A 99 -16.23 -12.13 1.41
CA LEU A 99 -16.02 -11.12 2.45
C LEU A 99 -16.61 -9.74 2.10
N VAL A 100 -16.75 -9.43 0.82
CA VAL A 100 -17.42 -8.21 0.33
C VAL A 100 -18.89 -8.17 0.74
N HIS A 101 -19.61 -9.29 0.64
CA HIS A 101 -21.02 -9.37 1.08
C HIS A 101 -21.11 -9.30 2.61
N VAL A 102 -20.21 -9.97 3.33
CA VAL A 102 -20.16 -9.91 4.80
C VAL A 102 -19.94 -8.46 5.28
N ALA A 103 -18.99 -7.74 4.68
CA ALA A 103 -18.74 -6.34 4.97
C ALA A 103 -19.96 -5.47 4.65
N HIS A 104 -20.60 -5.69 3.49
CA HIS A 104 -21.79 -4.94 3.10
C HIS A 104 -22.93 -5.10 4.11
N ASP A 105 -23.27 -6.34 4.47
CA ASP A 105 -24.35 -6.66 5.40
C ASP A 105 -24.07 -6.08 6.79
N LEU A 106 -22.81 -6.17 7.26
CA LEU A 106 -22.39 -5.59 8.53
C LEU A 106 -22.56 -4.06 8.53
N ILE A 107 -22.12 -3.35 7.49
CA ILE A 107 -22.33 -1.89 7.40
C ILE A 107 -23.81 -1.53 7.41
N GLN A 108 -24.64 -2.24 6.64
CA GLN A 108 -26.08 -1.95 6.59
C GLN A 108 -26.69 -2.06 7.99
N LYS A 109 -26.30 -3.08 8.75
CA LYS A 109 -26.72 -3.26 10.13
C LYS A 109 -26.19 -2.16 11.07
N LEU A 110 -24.97 -1.69 10.87
CA LEU A 110 -24.35 -0.59 11.64
C LEU A 110 -24.75 0.81 11.16
N SER A 111 -25.46 0.93 10.03
CA SER A 111 -25.92 2.20 9.46
C SER A 111 -27.43 2.17 9.14
N PRO A 112 -28.31 1.76 10.08
CA PRO A 112 -29.73 1.72 9.80
C PRO A 112 -30.23 3.11 9.43
N ARG A 113 -31.14 3.17 8.45
CA ARG A 113 -31.84 4.39 8.07
C ARG A 113 -33.20 4.41 8.76
N THR A 114 -33.42 5.38 9.64
CA THR A 114 -34.73 5.64 10.25
C THR A 114 -35.20 7.04 9.84
N GLY A 115 -36.10 7.10 8.86
CA GLY A 115 -36.56 8.36 8.28
C GLY A 115 -35.41 9.13 7.62
N ASN A 116 -35.20 10.40 8.04
CA ASN A 116 -34.14 11.27 7.51
C ASN A 116 -32.83 11.20 8.31
N VAL A 117 -32.74 10.39 9.37
CA VAL A 117 -31.53 10.29 10.20
C VAL A 117 -30.80 8.98 9.87
N ARG A 118 -29.50 9.09 9.58
CA ARG A 118 -28.60 7.94 9.43
C ARG A 118 -27.85 7.75 10.74
N SER A 119 -27.84 6.53 11.28
CA SER A 119 -27.06 6.21 12.47
C SER A 119 -25.56 6.46 12.26
N THR A 120 -24.85 6.80 13.34
CA THR A 120 -23.39 6.96 13.37
C THR A 120 -22.67 5.70 13.86
N PHE A 121 -23.36 4.62 14.20
CA PHE A 121 -22.70 3.45 14.81
C PHE A 121 -21.56 2.87 13.97
N PHE A 122 -21.71 2.81 12.64
CA PHE A 122 -20.61 2.40 11.76
C PHE A 122 -19.39 3.32 11.87
N LYS A 123 -19.62 4.64 11.95
CA LYS A 123 -18.57 5.62 12.20
C LYS A 123 -17.90 5.32 13.55
N ASP A 124 -18.69 5.14 14.59
CA ASP A 124 -18.17 4.94 15.96
C ASP A 124 -17.33 3.64 16.04
N CYS A 125 -17.78 2.56 15.40
CA CYS A 125 -17.00 1.32 15.27
C CYS A 125 -15.67 1.51 14.52
N LEU A 126 -15.68 2.30 13.42
CA LEU A 126 -14.44 2.58 12.69
C LEU A 126 -13.45 3.40 13.51
N TYR A 127 -13.96 4.39 14.26
CA TYR A 127 -13.10 5.17 15.16
C TYR A 127 -12.48 4.28 16.23
N GLU A 128 -13.22 3.34 16.81
CA GLU A 128 -12.68 2.36 17.75
C GLU A 128 -11.57 1.49 17.12
N VAL A 129 -11.84 0.93 15.94
CA VAL A 129 -10.87 0.08 15.22
C VAL A 129 -9.55 0.81 14.90
N PHE A 130 -9.65 2.09 14.55
CA PHE A 130 -8.52 2.95 14.19
C PHE A 130 -8.14 3.94 15.29
N ASP A 131 -8.55 3.68 16.53
CA ASP A 131 -8.20 4.57 17.64
C ASP A 131 -6.70 4.48 17.92
N ASP A 132 -6.11 5.59 18.38
CA ASP A 132 -4.72 5.67 18.84
C ASP A 132 -3.67 5.05 17.87
N LEU A 133 -3.90 5.18 16.56
CA LEU A 133 -2.96 4.67 15.54
C LEU A 133 -1.56 5.27 15.69
N GLU A 134 -1.45 6.50 16.18
CA GLU A 134 -0.18 7.17 16.42
C GLU A 134 0.72 6.39 17.38
N CYS A 135 0.21 6.02 18.56
CA CYS A 135 0.98 5.27 19.54
C CYS A 135 1.28 3.84 19.08
N LYS A 136 0.52 3.35 18.08
CA LYS A 136 0.70 2.02 17.48
C LYS A 136 1.77 2.01 16.37
N MET A 137 2.33 3.15 15.95
CA MET A 137 3.40 3.17 14.94
C MET A 137 4.77 2.76 15.51
N GLU A 138 5.35 1.69 14.96
CA GLU A 138 6.70 1.26 15.31
C GLU A 138 7.79 2.16 14.69
N HIS A 139 8.99 2.16 15.28
CA HIS A 139 10.10 2.99 14.82
C HIS A 139 10.52 2.69 13.38
N ALA A 140 10.64 1.41 13.01
CA ALA A 140 10.94 1.00 11.64
C ALA A 140 9.83 1.43 10.66
N GLY A 141 8.58 1.32 11.10
CA GLY A 141 7.40 1.83 10.40
C GLY A 141 7.49 3.33 10.07
N LYS A 142 7.88 4.14 11.05
CA LYS A 142 8.06 5.59 10.88
C LYS A 142 9.11 5.92 9.82
N HIS A 143 10.20 5.15 9.73
CA HIS A 143 11.20 5.32 8.65
C HIS A 143 10.62 5.05 7.26
N LEU A 144 9.76 4.04 7.13
CA LEU A 144 9.05 3.77 5.87
C LEU A 144 8.16 4.97 5.47
N LEU A 145 7.38 5.50 6.40
CA LEU A 145 6.53 6.67 6.16
C LEU A 145 7.35 7.92 5.83
N ARG A 146 8.51 8.11 6.47
CA ARG A 146 9.48 9.16 6.13
C ARG A 146 9.92 9.08 4.68
N SER A 147 10.29 7.89 4.20
CA SER A 147 10.72 7.69 2.81
C SER A 147 9.59 7.96 1.80
N VAL A 148 8.35 7.61 2.15
CA VAL A 148 7.17 7.98 1.33
C VAL A 148 7.00 9.50 1.30
N LEU A 149 7.02 10.16 2.46
CA LEU A 149 6.86 11.61 2.57
C LEU A 149 7.96 12.37 1.80
N GLN A 150 9.21 11.92 1.89
CA GLN A 150 10.33 12.49 1.14
C GLN A 150 10.11 12.43 -0.39
N LEU A 151 9.58 11.32 -0.90
CA LEU A 151 9.23 11.19 -2.32
C LEU A 151 8.07 12.11 -2.70
N MET A 152 7.06 12.27 -1.83
CA MET A 152 5.97 13.23 -2.06
C MET A 152 6.47 14.67 -2.13
N GLU A 153 7.32 15.07 -1.18
CA GLU A 153 7.95 16.39 -1.16
C GLU A 153 8.81 16.62 -2.41
N SER A 154 9.37 15.55 -2.97
CA SER A 154 10.12 15.55 -4.24
C SER A 154 9.22 15.48 -5.49
N GLY A 155 7.89 15.39 -5.33
CA GLY A 155 6.90 15.49 -6.41
C GLY A 155 6.18 14.19 -6.80
N ALA A 156 6.41 13.08 -6.09
CA ALA A 156 5.62 11.86 -6.30
C ALA A 156 4.17 12.05 -5.84
N LEU A 157 3.21 11.46 -6.56
CA LEU A 157 1.83 11.37 -6.10
C LEU A 157 1.63 10.11 -5.25
N VAL A 158 0.69 10.16 -4.31
CA VAL A 158 0.34 9.02 -3.45
C VAL A 158 -1.16 8.77 -3.49
N LEU A 159 -1.53 7.50 -3.67
CA LEU A 159 -2.87 7.00 -3.46
C LEU A 159 -2.81 5.71 -2.62
N THR A 160 -3.92 5.36 -1.98
CA THR A 160 -4.03 4.18 -1.14
C THR A 160 -5.39 3.52 -1.30
N THR A 161 -5.41 2.20 -1.12
CA THR A 161 -6.66 1.43 -0.95
C THR A 161 -6.98 1.17 0.51
N ASN A 162 -6.14 1.64 1.44
CA ASN A 162 -6.33 1.44 2.87
C ASN A 162 -7.26 2.52 3.46
N PHE A 163 -7.93 2.17 4.56
CA PHE A 163 -8.84 3.07 5.27
C PHE A 163 -8.13 3.95 6.31
N ASP A 164 -6.96 3.52 6.78
CA ASP A 164 -6.14 4.26 7.73
C ASP A 164 -5.53 5.53 7.10
N ASN A 165 -5.10 6.46 7.94
CA ASN A 165 -4.42 7.71 7.56
C ASN A 165 -3.01 7.79 8.20
N LEU A 166 -2.32 6.65 8.33
CA LEU A 166 -1.04 6.56 9.04
C LEU A 166 0.01 7.52 8.47
N LEU A 167 0.05 7.69 7.14
CA LEU A 167 0.97 8.60 6.47
C LEU A 167 0.70 10.05 6.85
N GLU A 168 -0.57 10.45 6.91
CA GLU A 168 -0.99 11.80 7.27
C GLU A 168 -0.77 12.11 8.75
N ILE A 169 -1.06 11.17 9.65
CA ILE A 169 -0.73 11.29 11.07
C ILE A 169 0.79 11.50 11.22
N TYR A 170 1.60 10.66 10.58
CA TYR A 170 3.05 10.78 10.64
C TYR A 170 3.54 12.12 10.10
N ALA A 171 3.04 12.54 8.92
CA ALA A 171 3.43 13.79 8.30
C ALA A 171 3.08 15.00 9.18
N ALA A 172 1.91 15.00 9.82
CA ALA A 172 1.51 16.04 10.75
C ALA A 172 2.51 16.20 11.91
N HIS A 173 3.05 15.10 12.46
CA HIS A 173 4.12 15.16 13.47
C HIS A 173 5.46 15.64 12.94
N GLN A 174 5.71 15.51 11.64
CA GLN A 174 6.88 16.10 10.99
C GLN A 174 6.65 17.58 10.61
N GLY A 175 5.47 18.15 10.91
CA GLY A 175 5.12 19.52 10.57
C GLY A 175 4.58 19.70 9.14
N THR A 176 4.37 18.60 8.40
CA THR A 176 3.82 18.62 7.04
C THR A 176 2.35 18.23 7.06
N LYS A 177 1.47 19.18 6.70
CA LYS A 177 0.03 18.89 6.60
C LYS A 177 -0.28 18.22 5.25
N LEU A 178 -0.64 16.94 5.29
CA LEU A 178 -1.22 16.25 4.14
C LEU A 178 -2.75 16.36 4.18
N GLU A 179 -3.36 16.51 3.00
CA GLU A 179 -4.82 16.43 2.85
C GLU A 179 -5.23 15.01 2.46
N SER A 180 -6.17 14.39 3.17
CA SER A 180 -6.81 13.14 2.74
C SER A 180 -7.94 13.47 1.76
N LEU A 181 -7.87 12.86 0.57
CA LEU A 181 -8.89 12.94 -0.47
C LEU A 181 -9.59 11.60 -0.58
N ASP A 182 -10.87 11.61 -0.94
CA ASP A 182 -11.57 10.40 -1.35
C ASP A 182 -12.32 10.68 -2.65
N LEU A 183 -12.94 9.64 -3.19
CA LEU A 183 -13.61 9.73 -4.49
C LEU A 183 -14.96 10.45 -4.44
N THR A 184 -15.41 10.95 -3.28
CA THR A 184 -16.67 11.70 -3.16
C THR A 184 -16.53 13.16 -3.62
N ASP A 185 -15.32 13.72 -3.60
CA ASP A 185 -15.03 15.08 -4.09
C ASP A 185 -14.30 15.02 -5.45
N GLU A 186 -15.09 14.87 -6.52
CA GLU A 186 -14.59 14.73 -7.89
C GLU A 186 -13.65 15.87 -8.31
N LYS A 187 -13.92 17.10 -7.84
CA LYS A 187 -13.09 18.27 -8.16
C LYS A 187 -11.70 18.11 -7.55
N LYS A 188 -11.61 17.72 -6.28
CA LYS A 188 -10.31 17.51 -5.64
C LYS A 188 -9.55 16.34 -6.25
N VAL A 189 -10.24 15.25 -6.61
CA VAL A 189 -9.62 14.12 -7.32
C VAL A 189 -9.04 14.57 -8.66
N LEU A 190 -9.78 15.39 -9.42
CA LEU A 190 -9.30 15.93 -10.69
C LEU A 190 -8.07 16.84 -10.50
N GLU A 191 -8.11 17.74 -9.51
CA GLU A 191 -6.97 18.61 -9.19
C GLU A 191 -5.74 17.82 -8.72
N TRP A 192 -5.95 16.73 -7.97
CA TRP A 192 -4.89 15.79 -7.60
C TRP A 192 -4.29 15.10 -8.83
N ALA A 193 -5.13 14.56 -9.73
CA ALA A 193 -4.69 13.86 -10.92
C ALA A 193 -3.94 14.79 -11.91
N GLN A 194 -4.27 16.09 -11.88
CA GLN A 194 -3.59 17.15 -12.62
C GLN A 194 -2.34 17.69 -11.89
N GLU A 195 -1.91 17.06 -10.79
CA GLU A 195 -0.74 17.43 -9.98
C GLU A 195 -0.82 18.83 -9.34
N LYS A 196 -2.03 19.38 -9.19
CA LYS A 196 -2.29 20.68 -8.52
C LYS A 196 -2.39 20.53 -6.99
N ARG A 197 -2.46 19.30 -6.48
CA ARG A 197 -2.54 18.96 -5.03
C ARG A 197 -1.49 17.93 -4.64
N ARG A 198 -0.21 18.30 -4.65
CA ARG A 198 0.90 17.34 -4.47
C ARG A 198 1.02 16.75 -3.06
N LEU A 199 0.74 17.54 -2.02
CA LEU A 199 0.75 17.11 -0.63
C LEU A 199 -0.62 16.61 -0.18
N SER A 200 -1.14 15.61 -0.90
CA SER A 200 -2.40 14.96 -0.56
C SER A 200 -2.38 13.48 -0.92
N VAL A 201 -3.18 12.70 -0.19
CA VAL A 201 -3.29 11.25 -0.32
C VAL A 201 -4.69 10.93 -0.83
N LEU A 202 -4.78 10.24 -1.97
CA LEU A 202 -6.06 9.79 -2.51
C LEU A 202 -6.45 8.41 -1.95
N HIS A 203 -7.50 8.34 -1.15
CA HIS A 203 -8.06 7.10 -0.61
C HIS A 203 -9.17 6.57 -1.52
N ILE A 204 -8.86 5.49 -2.24
CA ILE A 204 -9.77 4.87 -3.19
C ILE A 204 -11.00 4.26 -2.50
N HIS A 205 -10.84 3.65 -1.33
CA HIS A 205 -11.97 3.11 -0.55
C HIS A 205 -12.51 4.09 0.48
N GLY A 206 -12.04 5.34 0.48
CA GLY A 206 -12.30 6.31 1.53
C GLY A 206 -11.39 6.16 2.74
N VAL A 207 -11.52 7.09 3.68
CA VAL A 207 -10.68 7.19 4.89
C VAL A 207 -11.57 7.13 6.13
N TYR A 208 -11.11 6.49 7.21
CA TYR A 208 -11.95 6.28 8.40
C TYR A 208 -12.41 7.58 9.08
N THR A 209 -11.64 8.65 8.92
CA THR A 209 -11.98 10.00 9.41
C THR A 209 -13.12 10.66 8.62
N ASN A 210 -13.46 10.11 7.45
CA ASN A 210 -14.64 10.49 6.65
C ASN A 210 -15.49 9.25 6.30
N PRO A 211 -16.23 8.69 7.28
CA PRO A 211 -16.94 7.42 7.12
C PRO A 211 -18.09 7.47 6.11
N SER A 212 -18.60 8.64 5.76
CA SER A 212 -19.60 8.79 4.70
C SER A 212 -19.03 8.53 3.30
N GLY A 213 -17.73 8.70 3.10
CA GLY A 213 -17.01 8.45 1.85
C GLY A 213 -16.46 7.03 1.71
N ILE A 214 -16.67 6.16 2.72
CA ILE A 214 -16.17 4.79 2.69
C ILE A 214 -16.94 3.93 1.68
N VAL A 215 -16.19 3.20 0.87
CA VAL A 215 -16.71 2.25 -0.12
C VAL A 215 -16.15 0.86 0.19
N LEU A 216 -16.98 -0.05 0.68
CA LEU A 216 -16.59 -1.46 0.93
C LEU A 216 -17.10 -2.44 -0.16
N HIS A 217 -17.86 -1.93 -1.14
CA HIS A 217 -18.49 -2.74 -2.17
C HIS A 217 -18.22 -2.15 -3.57
N PRO A 218 -17.91 -2.95 -4.60
CA PRO A 218 -17.66 -2.48 -5.97
C PRO A 218 -18.76 -1.56 -6.52
N ALA A 219 -20.03 -1.78 -6.15
CA ALA A 219 -21.14 -0.92 -6.52
C ALA A 219 -21.02 0.54 -6.04
N GLY A 220 -20.32 0.81 -4.93
CA GLY A 220 -20.08 2.17 -4.45
C GLY A 220 -19.15 2.97 -5.35
N TYR A 221 -18.43 2.31 -6.26
CA TYR A 221 -17.59 2.95 -7.27
C TYR A 221 -18.36 3.40 -8.51
N GLN A 222 -19.62 3.00 -8.70
CA GLN A 222 -20.32 3.23 -9.96
C GLN A 222 -20.39 4.71 -10.36
N ASN A 223 -20.54 5.62 -9.40
CA ASN A 223 -20.61 7.05 -9.71
C ASN A 223 -19.26 7.58 -10.20
N VAL A 224 -18.17 7.19 -9.54
CA VAL A 224 -16.79 7.60 -9.88
C VAL A 224 -16.35 6.97 -11.20
N LEU A 225 -16.58 5.67 -11.39
CA LEU A 225 -16.25 4.95 -12.62
C LEU A 225 -17.07 5.46 -13.82
N ARG A 226 -18.23 6.07 -13.59
CA ARG A 226 -19.03 6.75 -14.62
C ARG A 226 -18.55 8.16 -14.91
N ASN A 227 -17.78 8.79 -14.03
CA ASN A 227 -17.19 10.09 -14.28
C ASN A 227 -16.04 9.94 -15.29
N THR A 228 -16.36 10.20 -16.56
CA THR A 228 -15.42 10.05 -17.67
C THR A 228 -14.21 10.98 -17.56
N GLU A 229 -14.34 12.13 -16.90
CA GLU A 229 -13.23 13.08 -16.77
C GLU A 229 -12.21 12.62 -15.73
N VAL A 230 -12.69 12.21 -14.55
CA VAL A 230 -11.85 11.64 -13.49
C VAL A 230 -11.12 10.40 -14.00
N MET A 231 -11.85 9.48 -14.62
CA MET A 231 -11.27 8.25 -15.17
C MET A 231 -10.22 8.54 -16.26
N ARG A 232 -10.45 9.54 -17.11
CA ARG A 232 -9.50 9.96 -18.15
C ARG A 232 -8.19 10.49 -17.56
N GLU A 233 -8.24 11.32 -16.52
CA GLU A 233 -7.01 11.82 -15.89
C GLU A 233 -6.26 10.73 -15.09
N ILE A 234 -6.98 9.81 -14.42
CA ILE A 234 -6.34 8.65 -13.76
C ILE A 234 -5.66 7.74 -14.79
N GLN A 235 -6.32 7.45 -15.91
CA GLN A 235 -5.72 6.68 -17.01
C GLN A 235 -4.49 7.37 -17.59
N LYS A 236 -4.55 8.69 -17.79
CA LYS A 236 -3.40 9.49 -18.24
C LYS A 236 -2.23 9.41 -17.27
N LEU A 237 -2.45 9.39 -15.95
CA LEU A 237 -1.37 9.15 -14.99
C LEU A 237 -0.71 7.80 -15.24
N TYR A 238 -1.50 6.75 -15.47
CA TYR A 238 -0.98 5.41 -15.76
C TYR A 238 -0.19 5.35 -17.09
N GLU A 239 -0.58 6.15 -18.08
CA GLU A 239 0.12 6.26 -19.37
C GLU A 239 1.37 7.15 -19.32
N THR A 240 1.53 8.00 -18.30
CA THR A 240 2.61 9.01 -18.26
C THR A 240 3.55 8.90 -17.05
N LYS A 241 3.17 8.13 -16.02
CA LYS A 241 3.95 7.91 -14.80
C LYS A 241 4.11 6.42 -14.49
N SER A 242 5.22 6.07 -13.85
CA SER A 242 5.46 4.71 -13.37
C SER A 242 4.77 4.52 -12.02
N PHE A 243 3.82 3.57 -11.97
CA PHE A 243 3.16 3.21 -10.72
C PHE A 243 4.07 2.28 -9.90
N VAL A 244 4.17 2.54 -8.60
CA VAL A 244 4.90 1.70 -7.64
C VAL A 244 3.91 1.20 -6.59
N PHE A 245 3.44 -0.03 -6.76
CA PHE A 245 2.54 -0.72 -5.85
C PHE A 245 3.32 -1.22 -4.63
N LEU A 246 3.26 -0.46 -3.54
CA LEU A 246 4.04 -0.67 -2.32
C LEU A 246 3.23 -1.48 -1.30
N GLY A 247 3.65 -2.72 -1.04
CA GLY A 247 2.96 -3.58 -0.08
C GLY A 247 1.61 -4.11 -0.56
N CYS A 248 1.32 -4.06 -1.87
CA CYS A 248 0.04 -4.44 -2.47
C CYS A 248 -0.14 -5.95 -2.71
N GLY A 249 0.62 -6.82 -2.04
CA GLY A 249 0.67 -8.25 -2.36
C GLY A 249 -0.67 -8.98 -2.17
N ARG A 250 -1.49 -8.53 -1.21
CA ARG A 250 -2.88 -9.00 -1.00
C ARG A 250 -3.91 -8.03 -1.61
N THR A 251 -3.53 -6.78 -1.87
CA THR A 251 -4.38 -5.77 -2.53
C THR A 251 -4.71 -6.16 -3.97
N VAL A 252 -3.91 -7.01 -4.61
CA VAL A 252 -4.24 -7.51 -5.96
C VAL A 252 -5.54 -8.31 -6.02
N ASP A 253 -6.03 -8.85 -4.91
CA ASP A 253 -7.30 -9.59 -4.85
C ASP A 253 -8.52 -8.64 -4.82
N ASP A 254 -8.29 -7.33 -4.66
CA ASP A 254 -9.32 -6.30 -4.65
C ASP A 254 -9.81 -6.00 -6.07
N THR A 255 -11.08 -6.29 -6.33
CA THR A 255 -11.72 -6.08 -7.64
C THR A 255 -11.72 -4.63 -8.09
N THR A 256 -11.80 -3.67 -7.17
CA THR A 256 -11.75 -2.24 -7.50
C THR A 256 -10.34 -1.86 -7.93
N PHE A 257 -9.33 -2.32 -7.19
CA PHE A 257 -7.94 -2.12 -7.57
C PHE A 257 -7.66 -2.68 -8.96
N GLN A 258 -8.15 -3.89 -9.24
CA GLN A 258 -8.04 -4.51 -10.57
C GLN A 258 -8.76 -3.67 -11.63
N ALA A 259 -9.99 -3.25 -11.38
CA ALA A 259 -10.76 -2.44 -12.32
C ALA A 259 -10.07 -1.10 -12.64
N LEU A 260 -9.61 -0.36 -11.62
CA LEU A 260 -9.03 0.96 -11.78
C LEU A 260 -7.64 0.94 -12.43
N PHE A 261 -6.79 0.00 -12.04
CA PHE A 261 -5.37 0.05 -12.41
C PHE A 261 -4.92 -1.08 -13.35
N LEU A 262 -5.65 -2.19 -13.42
CA LEU A 262 -5.25 -3.34 -14.22
C LEU A 262 -6.12 -3.55 -15.47
N GLU A 263 -7.41 -3.21 -15.41
CA GLU A 263 -8.38 -3.49 -16.49
C GLU A 263 -8.82 -2.23 -17.25
N ALA A 264 -8.90 -1.07 -16.59
CA ALA A 264 -9.35 0.18 -17.23
C ALA A 264 -8.36 0.72 -18.28
N VAL A 265 -7.12 0.24 -18.29
CA VAL A 265 -6.06 0.71 -19.19
C VAL A 265 -6.08 -0.15 -20.46
N LYS A 266 -6.79 0.34 -21.49
CA LYS A 266 -7.01 -0.38 -22.76
C LYS A 266 -5.77 -0.49 -23.64
N HIS A 267 -4.81 0.41 -23.47
CA HIS A 267 -3.57 0.42 -24.24
C HIS A 267 -2.41 -0.02 -23.34
N LYS A 268 -1.65 -1.03 -23.75
CA LYS A 268 -0.41 -1.39 -23.04
C LYS A 268 0.52 -0.18 -23.13
N SER A 269 0.73 0.49 -22.01
CA SER A 269 1.73 1.54 -21.89
C SER A 269 3.11 0.92 -22.08
N ASP A 270 4.00 1.62 -22.80
CA ASP A 270 5.43 1.26 -22.85
C ASP A 270 6.14 1.57 -21.52
N LEU A 271 5.46 2.24 -20.58
CA LEU A 271 6.00 2.52 -19.25
C LEU A 271 6.04 1.25 -18.39
N GLU A 272 7.17 1.09 -17.72
CA GLU A 272 7.31 0.07 -16.69
C GLU A 272 6.61 0.51 -15.40
N HIS A 273 5.75 -0.36 -14.90
CA HIS A 273 5.17 -0.28 -13.56
C HIS A 273 5.84 -1.31 -12.64
N PHE A 274 5.77 -1.09 -11.33
CA PHE A 274 6.51 -1.88 -10.36
C PHE A 274 5.62 -2.26 -9.18
N MET A 275 5.86 -3.44 -8.64
CA MET A 275 5.16 -3.92 -7.46
C MET A 275 6.16 -4.47 -6.45
N LEU A 276 6.21 -3.89 -5.27
CA LEU A 276 7.11 -4.25 -4.17
C LEU A 276 6.30 -5.05 -3.14
N VAL A 277 6.56 -6.35 -3.03
CA VAL A 277 5.76 -7.27 -2.20
C VAL A 277 6.65 -8.20 -1.36
N ARG A 278 6.09 -8.76 -0.28
CA ARG A 278 6.75 -9.83 0.46
C ARG A 278 6.79 -11.10 -0.37
N ARG A 279 7.84 -11.90 -0.20
CA ARG A 279 7.93 -13.26 -0.75
C ARG A 279 7.79 -14.25 0.39
N GLU A 280 6.54 -14.48 0.78
CA GLU A 280 6.16 -15.45 1.81
C GLU A 280 6.20 -16.87 1.23
N ASP A 281 5.41 -17.13 0.18
CA ASP A 281 5.42 -18.39 -0.56
C ASP A 281 6.06 -18.24 -1.95
N VAL A 282 6.93 -19.18 -2.31
CA VAL A 282 7.68 -19.13 -3.59
C VAL A 282 6.77 -19.36 -4.79
N GLY A 283 5.78 -20.24 -4.66
CA GLY A 283 4.82 -20.58 -5.71
C GLY A 283 3.84 -19.44 -5.98
N GLU A 284 3.23 -18.88 -4.93
CA GLU A 284 2.35 -17.71 -5.01
C GLU A 284 3.10 -16.49 -5.57
N PHE A 285 4.33 -16.24 -5.10
CA PHE A 285 5.13 -15.14 -5.63
C PHE A 285 5.43 -15.31 -7.13
N LYS A 286 5.74 -16.52 -7.57
CA LYS A 286 5.97 -16.80 -9.00
C LYS A 286 4.69 -16.56 -9.81
N LYS A 287 3.55 -17.09 -9.35
CA LYS A 287 2.25 -16.89 -10.00
C LYS A 287 1.89 -15.40 -10.10
N LEU A 288 2.05 -14.66 -9.00
CA LEU A 288 1.80 -13.22 -8.96
C LEU A 288 2.69 -12.48 -9.97
N ARG A 289 3.98 -12.81 -10.01
CA ARG A 289 4.93 -12.19 -10.94
C ARG A 289 4.57 -12.46 -12.39
N ASP A 290 4.22 -13.70 -12.73
CA ASP A 290 3.87 -14.07 -14.10
C ASP A 290 2.58 -13.35 -14.53
N ASN A 291 1.54 -13.35 -13.68
CA ASN A 291 0.26 -12.67 -13.94
C ASN A 291 0.40 -11.14 -14.10
N MET A 292 1.27 -10.52 -13.31
CA MET A 292 1.46 -9.06 -13.34
C MET A 292 2.38 -8.62 -14.49
N LEU A 293 3.30 -9.49 -14.92
CA LEU A 293 4.17 -9.21 -16.06
C LEU A 293 3.37 -9.06 -17.36
N ASP A 294 2.33 -9.87 -17.56
CA ASP A 294 1.42 -9.76 -18.70
C ASP A 294 0.71 -8.39 -18.78
N LYS A 295 0.58 -7.74 -17.61
CA LYS A 295 0.00 -6.41 -17.40
C LYS A 295 1.05 -5.28 -17.40
N GLY A 296 2.31 -5.57 -17.72
CA GLY A 296 3.40 -4.59 -17.75
C GLY A 296 3.97 -4.20 -16.38
N ILE A 297 3.67 -4.98 -15.33
CA ILE A 297 4.08 -4.69 -13.95
C ILE A 297 5.19 -5.66 -13.53
N LYS A 298 6.36 -5.11 -13.19
CA LYS A 298 7.49 -5.88 -12.65
C LYS A 298 7.32 -6.10 -11.15
N VAL A 299 7.17 -7.35 -10.73
CA VAL A 299 7.06 -7.72 -9.31
C VAL A 299 8.44 -7.99 -8.71
N ILE A 300 8.78 -7.28 -7.63
CA ILE A 300 10.04 -7.40 -6.90
C ILE A 300 9.76 -7.69 -5.43
N SER A 301 10.55 -8.59 -4.85
CA SER A 301 10.50 -8.88 -3.43
C SER A 301 11.40 -7.94 -2.64
N TYR A 302 10.85 -7.23 -1.66
CA TYR A 302 11.64 -6.47 -0.68
C TYR A 302 12.22 -7.37 0.42
N GLY A 303 11.61 -8.54 0.65
CA GLY A 303 11.97 -9.46 1.72
C GLY A 303 10.92 -10.54 1.89
N ASN A 304 10.99 -11.27 2.99
CA ASN A 304 10.05 -12.33 3.33
C ASN A 304 9.00 -11.84 4.36
N GLU A 305 9.30 -10.77 5.09
CA GLU A 305 8.47 -10.22 6.16
C GLU A 305 8.14 -8.74 5.92
N TYR A 306 7.05 -8.24 6.49
CA TYR A 306 6.71 -6.81 6.41
C TYR A 306 7.80 -5.92 7.03
N ALA A 307 8.51 -6.43 8.05
CA ALA A 307 9.62 -5.74 8.69
C ALA A 307 10.84 -5.53 7.77
N ASP A 308 10.94 -6.26 6.64
CA ASP A 308 11.99 -6.05 5.64
C ASP A 308 11.71 -4.83 4.72
N LEU A 309 10.45 -4.35 4.67
CA LEU A 309 10.03 -3.28 3.76
C LEU A 309 10.66 -1.91 4.09
N PRO A 310 10.70 -1.45 5.35
CA PRO A 310 11.27 -0.15 5.69
C PRO A 310 12.71 0.06 5.18
N GLU A 311 13.62 -0.87 5.50
CA GLU A 311 15.03 -0.76 5.08
C GLU A 311 15.17 -0.79 3.55
N TYR A 312 14.42 -1.69 2.89
CA TYR A 312 14.45 -1.81 1.43
C TYR A 312 13.98 -0.52 0.76
N PHE A 313 12.86 0.04 1.23
CA PHE A 313 12.25 1.20 0.60
C PHE A 313 13.01 2.49 0.91
N GLU A 314 13.60 2.62 2.10
CA GLU A 314 14.47 3.75 2.44
C GLU A 314 15.67 3.83 1.48
N ARG A 315 16.35 2.71 1.24
CA ARG A 315 17.45 2.65 0.27
C ARG A 315 16.98 3.03 -1.13
N LEU A 316 15.77 2.63 -1.52
CA LEU A 316 15.21 2.96 -2.82
C LEU A 316 14.90 4.46 -2.94
N ALA A 317 14.23 5.03 -1.95
CA ALA A 317 13.87 6.44 -1.92
C ALA A 317 15.11 7.33 -1.97
N ASN A 318 16.17 6.97 -1.22
CA ASN A 318 17.44 7.68 -1.25
C ASN A 318 18.10 7.70 -2.63
N GLU A 319 18.09 6.58 -3.37
CA GLU A 319 18.63 6.54 -4.74
C GLU A 319 17.83 7.43 -5.70
N ILE A 320 16.50 7.46 -5.55
CA ILE A 320 15.60 8.29 -6.37
C ILE A 320 15.82 9.79 -6.06
N CYS A 321 15.78 10.19 -4.80
CA CYS A 321 15.94 11.59 -4.40
C CYS A 321 17.35 12.13 -4.69
N ASN A 322 18.41 11.33 -4.49
CA ASN A 322 19.78 11.77 -4.80
C ASN A 322 19.96 12.10 -6.29
N ARG A 323 19.22 11.42 -7.17
CA ARG A 323 19.24 11.73 -8.61
C ARG A 323 18.53 13.04 -8.95
N ASP A 324 17.44 13.35 -8.26
CA ASP A 324 16.73 14.62 -8.46
C ASP A 324 17.66 15.80 -8.16
N VAL A 325 18.45 15.72 -7.08
CA VAL A 325 19.47 16.72 -6.75
C VAL A 325 20.55 16.85 -7.83
N VAL A 326 21.09 15.72 -8.33
CA VAL A 326 22.14 15.73 -9.37
C VAL A 326 21.63 16.29 -10.70
N THR A 327 20.40 15.95 -11.10
CA THR A 327 19.80 16.45 -12.35
C THR A 327 19.47 17.95 -12.27
N ASN A 328 18.97 18.42 -11.14
CA ASN A 328 18.67 19.84 -10.93
C ASN A 328 19.94 20.69 -10.81
N GLY A 329 20.96 20.21 -10.07
CA GLY A 329 22.26 20.90 -9.96
C GLY A 329 23.04 20.99 -11.29
N CYS A 330 22.91 20.00 -12.17
CA CYS A 330 23.51 20.05 -13.51
C CYS A 330 22.77 21.01 -14.46
N GLY A 331 21.46 21.20 -14.27
CA GLY A 331 20.63 22.17 -15.00
C GLY A 331 21.02 23.61 -14.69
N GLU A 332 21.26 23.92 -13.42
CA GLU A 332 21.72 25.26 -12.99
C GLU A 332 23.14 25.57 -13.50
N HIS A 333 24.05 24.59 -13.47
CA HIS A 333 25.39 24.74 -14.05
C HIS A 333 25.35 24.97 -15.57
N LYS A 334 24.44 24.32 -16.30
CA LYS A 334 24.27 24.56 -17.74
C LYS A 334 23.67 25.94 -18.03
N LEU A 335 22.69 26.40 -17.24
CA LEU A 335 22.17 27.77 -17.37
C LEU A 335 23.24 28.82 -17.08
N TYR A 336 24.08 28.61 -16.06
CA TYR A 336 25.17 29.51 -15.73
C TYR A 336 26.23 29.59 -16.84
N ILE A 337 26.57 28.47 -17.47
CA ILE A 337 27.51 28.42 -18.61
C ILE A 337 26.91 29.11 -19.84
N ILE A 338 25.62 28.93 -20.12
CA ILE A 338 24.95 29.62 -21.25
C ILE A 338 24.89 31.12 -21.00
N TYR A 339 24.56 31.55 -19.77
CA TYR A 339 24.46 32.97 -19.41
C TYR A 339 25.82 33.68 -19.47
N THR A 340 26.89 33.01 -19.03
CA THR A 340 28.27 33.54 -19.13
C THR A 340 28.81 33.55 -20.55
N ALA A 341 28.46 32.55 -21.38
CA ALA A 341 28.83 32.52 -22.80
C ALA A 341 28.13 33.61 -23.64
N GLN A 342 26.90 33.99 -23.30
CA GLN A 342 26.19 35.11 -23.94
C GLN A 342 26.77 36.48 -23.55
N LYS A 343 27.21 36.65 -22.30
CA LYS A 343 27.84 37.90 -21.84
C LYS A 343 29.20 38.18 -22.50
N ASN A 344 29.96 37.13 -22.82
CA ASN A 344 31.26 37.25 -23.48
C ASN A 344 31.18 37.44 -25.01
N LYS A 345 30.01 37.25 -25.63
CA LYS A 345 29.79 37.54 -27.07
C LYS A 345 29.26 38.95 -27.36
N GLY A 346 28.99 39.74 -26.32
CA GLY A 346 28.52 41.13 -26.45
C GLY A 346 29.61 42.19 -26.27
N ASN A 347 30.89 41.79 -26.20
CA ASN A 347 32.00 42.69 -25.87
C ASN A 347 33.22 42.55 -26.82
N THR A 348 32.94 42.28 -28.10
CA THR A 348 33.92 42.38 -29.20
C THR A 348 33.33 43.18 -30.34
#